data_AF-A0AAW8NNA9-F1
#
_entry.id   AF-A0AAW8NNA9-F1
#
_cell.length_a   1.000
_cell.length_b   1.000
_cell.length_c   1.000
_cell.angle_alpha   90.00
_cell.angle_beta   90.00
_cell.angle_gamma   90.00
#
_symmetry.space_group_name_H-M   'P 1'
#
loop_
_entity.id
_entity.type
_entity.pdbx_description
1 polymer ?
#
loop_
_entity_poly.entity_id
_entity_poly.type
_entity_poly.pdbx_seq_one_letter_code
_entity_poly.pdbx_strand_id
1 'polypeptide(L)'
;MKNESKNNLNGLSTMTPKTRSFFLANFIRDNGSLDTQLAADFFSVTSRTINNWVATGCPTWVDKHVALYLRSIPDTKEWDGFSFSHDGKQLLTPFKNHSFTASELLKHFFDKQFHRIDRAQNRKLNEQVESLRNEDEANAIRGEIDLMIDTLNKLKHSPIVAPKQVFSKSVIRK
;
A
#
# COMPACT_ATOMS: atom_id res chain seq x y z
N MET A 1 -32.18 -39.82 -5.05
CA MET A 1 -32.11 -38.62 -4.20
C MET A 1 -31.38 -37.53 -4.98
N LYS A 2 -32.08 -36.48 -5.40
CA LYS A 2 -31.46 -35.31 -6.05
C LYS A 2 -30.92 -34.40 -4.93
N ASN A 3 -29.61 -34.33 -4.77
CA ASN A 3 -28.97 -33.31 -3.94
C ASN A 3 -29.07 -31.97 -4.68
N GLU A 4 -30.18 -31.25 -4.48
CA GLU A 4 -30.26 -29.84 -4.81
C GLU A 4 -29.38 -29.08 -3.81
N SER A 5 -28.10 -28.92 -4.16
CA SER A 5 -27.22 -27.92 -3.59
C SER A 5 -27.82 -26.55 -3.88
N LYS A 6 -28.71 -26.08 -2.99
CA LYS A 6 -29.08 -24.66 -2.93
C LYS A 6 -27.81 -23.90 -2.61
N ASN A 7 -27.13 -23.40 -3.64
CA ASN A 7 -26.05 -22.44 -3.49
C ASN A 7 -26.66 -21.23 -2.80
N ASN A 8 -26.49 -21.13 -1.47
CA ASN A 8 -26.84 -19.95 -0.71
C ASN A 8 -25.96 -18.82 -1.23
N LEU A 9 -26.50 -17.98 -2.11
CA LEU A 9 -25.83 -16.81 -2.70
C LEU A 9 -25.54 -15.70 -1.67
N ASN A 10 -25.60 -16.00 -0.37
CA ASN A 10 -25.43 -15.04 0.73
C ASN A 10 -24.04 -14.38 0.72
N GLY A 11 -22.97 -15.06 0.29
CA GLY A 11 -21.63 -14.46 0.22
C GLY A 11 -21.33 -13.71 -1.08
N LEU A 12 -22.19 -13.74 -2.10
CA LEU A 12 -22.10 -12.75 -3.18
C LEU A 12 -22.29 -11.34 -2.60
N SER A 13 -23.12 -11.19 -1.56
CA SER A 13 -23.34 -9.91 -0.88
C SER A 13 -22.10 -9.37 -0.16
N THR A 14 -21.15 -10.23 0.24
CA THR A 14 -19.90 -9.83 0.90
C THR A 14 -18.77 -9.55 -0.09
N MET A 15 -18.88 -9.99 -1.34
CA MET A 15 -17.97 -9.58 -2.42
C MET A 15 -18.13 -8.09 -2.74
N THR A 16 -17.03 -7.47 -3.16
CA THR A 16 -17.08 -6.11 -3.70
C THR A 16 -18.03 -6.05 -4.91
N PRO A 17 -18.73 -4.92 -5.16
CA PRO A 17 -19.72 -4.84 -6.23
C PRO A 17 -19.17 -5.20 -7.62
N LYS A 18 -17.91 -4.84 -7.91
CA LYS A 18 -17.24 -5.16 -9.17
C LYS A 18 -17.00 -6.66 -9.32
N THR A 19 -16.46 -7.31 -8.29
CA THR A 19 -16.22 -8.76 -8.28
C THR A 19 -17.52 -9.54 -8.40
N ARG A 20 -18.58 -9.11 -7.69
CA ARG A 20 -19.92 -9.68 -7.82
C ARG A 20 -20.43 -9.59 -9.26
N SER A 21 -20.39 -8.40 -9.86
CA SER A 21 -20.85 -8.18 -11.23
C SER A 21 -20.08 -9.02 -12.25
N PHE A 22 -18.77 -9.18 -12.03
CA PHE A 22 -17.92 -10.02 -12.88
C PHE A 22 -18.31 -11.49 -12.83
N PHE A 23 -18.50 -12.03 -11.62
CA PHE A 23 -18.90 -13.42 -11.43
C PHE A 23 -20.27 -13.70 -12.05
N LEU A 24 -21.21 -12.77 -11.88
CA LEU A 24 -22.55 -12.88 -12.47
C LEU A 24 -22.53 -12.73 -14.01
N ALA A 25 -21.69 -11.87 -14.56
CA ALA A 25 -21.63 -11.68 -16.01
C ALA A 25 -20.96 -12.84 -16.75
N ASN A 26 -19.93 -13.46 -16.16
CA ASN A 26 -19.07 -14.42 -16.86
C ASN A 26 -19.34 -15.89 -16.49
N PHE A 27 -19.94 -16.15 -15.33
CA PHE A 27 -20.06 -17.51 -14.79
C PHE A 27 -21.51 -17.86 -14.43
N ILE A 28 -22.52 -17.33 -15.12
CA ILE A 28 -23.92 -17.74 -14.91
C ILE A 28 -24.31 -18.86 -15.87
N ARG A 29 -24.99 -19.89 -15.34
CA ARG A 29 -25.67 -20.93 -16.12
C ARG A 29 -27.06 -20.45 -16.55
N ASP A 30 -27.64 -21.11 -17.55
CA ASP A 30 -29.00 -20.82 -18.04
C ASP A 30 -30.09 -20.89 -16.96
N ASN A 31 -29.86 -21.65 -15.89
CA ASN A 31 -30.78 -21.75 -14.75
C ASN A 31 -30.61 -20.64 -13.68
N GLY A 32 -29.77 -19.63 -13.95
CA GLY A 32 -29.49 -18.51 -13.04
C GLY A 32 -28.54 -18.84 -11.87
N SER A 33 -28.04 -20.07 -11.79
CA SER A 33 -27.01 -20.45 -10.79
C SER A 33 -25.60 -20.14 -11.30
N LEU A 34 -24.68 -19.89 -10.38
CA LEU A 34 -23.27 -19.70 -10.74
C LEU A 34 -22.64 -21.03 -11.19
N ASP A 35 -22.02 -21.04 -12.36
CA ASP A 35 -21.15 -22.12 -12.81
C ASP A 35 -19.81 -22.09 -12.07
N THR A 36 -19.77 -22.82 -10.98
CA THR A 36 -18.57 -22.91 -10.14
C THR A 36 -17.44 -23.68 -10.81
N GLN A 37 -17.73 -24.49 -11.83
CA GLN A 37 -16.71 -25.21 -12.59
C GLN A 37 -16.03 -24.28 -13.59
N LEU A 38 -16.81 -23.49 -14.34
CA LEU A 38 -16.26 -22.51 -15.27
C LEU A 38 -15.42 -21.45 -14.56
N ALA A 39 -15.89 -20.96 -13.41
CA ALA A 39 -15.13 -20.04 -12.57
C ALA A 39 -13.85 -20.69 -12.01
N ALA A 40 -13.91 -21.97 -11.64
CA ALA A 40 -12.75 -22.71 -11.13
C ALA A 40 -11.66 -22.83 -12.20
N ASP A 41 -12.04 -23.14 -13.43
CA ASP A 41 -11.12 -23.22 -14.57
C ASP A 41 -10.50 -21.85 -14.88
N PHE A 42 -11.31 -20.77 -14.87
CA PHE A 42 -10.82 -19.40 -15.10
C PHE A 42 -9.76 -18.96 -14.07
N PHE A 43 -10.01 -19.21 -12.78
CA PHE A 43 -9.08 -18.84 -11.72
C PHE A 43 -8.00 -19.90 -11.43
N SER A 44 -8.00 -21.03 -12.15
CA SER A 44 -7.11 -22.17 -11.90
C SER A 44 -7.15 -22.68 -10.45
N VAL A 45 -8.36 -22.78 -9.89
CA VAL A 45 -8.61 -23.29 -8.53
C VAL A 45 -9.64 -24.42 -8.56
N THR A 46 -9.94 -25.03 -7.40
CA THR A 46 -11.00 -26.04 -7.34
C THR A 46 -12.39 -25.40 -7.26
N SER A 47 -13.41 -26.09 -7.78
CA SER A 47 -14.82 -25.69 -7.63
C SER A 47 -15.22 -25.52 -6.14
N ARG A 48 -14.63 -26.31 -5.24
CA ARG A 48 -14.80 -26.14 -3.79
C ARG A 48 -14.31 -24.78 -3.29
N THR A 49 -13.18 -24.32 -3.80
CA THR A 49 -12.63 -23.00 -3.47
C THR A 49 -13.57 -21.89 -3.93
N ILE A 50 -14.12 -21.98 -5.14
CA ILE A 50 -15.11 -21.03 -5.65
C ILE A 50 -16.38 -21.02 -4.79
N ASN A 51 -16.91 -22.19 -4.44
CA ASN A 51 -18.07 -22.29 -3.54
C ASN A 51 -17.81 -21.61 -2.18
N ASN A 52 -16.61 -21.76 -1.63
CA ASN A 52 -16.25 -21.09 -0.40
C ASN A 52 -16.22 -19.56 -0.57
N TRP A 53 -15.69 -19.06 -1.68
CA TRP A 53 -15.72 -17.61 -1.98
C TRP A 53 -17.14 -17.08 -2.16
N VAL A 54 -18.03 -17.84 -2.80
CA VAL A 54 -19.45 -17.49 -2.95
C VAL A 54 -20.19 -17.48 -1.61
N ALA A 55 -19.72 -18.24 -0.62
CA ALA A 55 -20.32 -18.29 0.71
C ALA A 55 -19.74 -17.24 1.67
N THR A 56 -18.43 -16.99 1.62
CA THR A 56 -17.71 -16.19 2.64
C THR A 56 -17.17 -14.86 2.12
N GLY A 57 -17.06 -14.68 0.80
CA GLY A 57 -16.43 -13.55 0.15
C GLY A 57 -15.11 -13.92 -0.53
N CYS A 58 -14.68 -13.09 -1.48
CA CYS A 58 -13.45 -13.31 -2.22
C CYS A 58 -12.21 -12.79 -1.44
N PRO A 59 -11.05 -13.45 -1.57
CA PRO A 59 -9.77 -12.89 -1.14
C PRO A 59 -9.45 -11.59 -1.89
N THR A 60 -8.69 -10.70 -1.25
CA THR A 60 -8.34 -9.38 -1.81
C THR A 60 -7.58 -9.45 -3.14
N TRP A 61 -6.83 -10.53 -3.38
CA TRP A 61 -6.13 -10.72 -4.66
C TRP A 61 -7.10 -11.00 -5.81
N VAL A 62 -8.23 -11.67 -5.55
CA VAL A 62 -9.29 -11.93 -6.55
C VAL A 62 -9.94 -10.61 -6.94
N ASP A 63 -10.25 -9.74 -5.97
CA ASP A 63 -10.81 -8.41 -6.26
C ASP A 63 -9.85 -7.59 -7.14
N LYS A 64 -8.55 -7.63 -6.85
CA LYS A 64 -7.53 -6.95 -7.67
C LYS A 64 -7.42 -7.56 -9.06
N HIS A 65 -7.45 -8.88 -9.17
CA HIS A 65 -7.40 -9.59 -10.44
C HIS A 65 -8.60 -9.22 -11.32
N VAL A 66 -9.81 -9.27 -10.78
CA VAL A 66 -11.03 -8.86 -11.49
C VAL A 66 -10.98 -7.37 -11.87
N ALA A 67 -10.50 -6.50 -10.97
CA ALA A 67 -10.35 -5.09 -11.28
C ALA A 67 -9.36 -4.82 -12.42
N LEU A 68 -8.32 -5.65 -12.57
CA LEU A 68 -7.38 -5.58 -13.69
C LEU A 68 -8.00 -6.16 -14.97
N TYR A 69 -8.70 -7.29 -14.86
CA TYR A 69 -9.37 -7.93 -16.00
C TYR A 69 -10.47 -7.06 -16.60
N LEU A 70 -11.28 -6.39 -15.77
CA LEU A 70 -12.29 -5.45 -16.26
C LEU A 70 -11.68 -4.21 -16.93
N ARG A 71 -10.38 -3.94 -16.71
CA ARG A 71 -9.63 -2.86 -17.36
C ARG A 71 -8.82 -3.35 -18.56
N SER A 72 -8.59 -4.66 -18.69
CA SER A 72 -7.94 -5.19 -19.88
C SER A 72 -8.88 -5.02 -21.07
N ILE A 73 -8.28 -4.65 -22.20
CA ILE A 73 -8.96 -4.62 -23.48
C ILE A 73 -9.37 -6.07 -23.79
N PRO A 74 -10.64 -6.35 -24.16
CA PRO A 74 -11.06 -7.70 -24.51
C PRO A 74 -10.16 -8.25 -25.62
N ASP A 75 -9.80 -9.54 -25.55
CA ASP A 75 -9.01 -10.20 -26.60
C ASP A 75 -9.68 -10.13 -27.99
N THR A 76 -11.01 -9.94 -28.01
CA THR A 76 -11.83 -9.76 -29.21
C THR A 76 -11.78 -8.36 -29.79
N LYS A 77 -11.23 -7.39 -29.07
CA LYS A 77 -11.08 -6.01 -29.53
C LYS A 77 -9.66 -5.83 -30.03
N GLU A 78 -9.53 -5.57 -31.33
CA GLU A 78 -8.26 -5.14 -31.91
C GLU A 78 -7.74 -3.95 -31.11
N TRP A 79 -6.53 -4.09 -30.57
CA TRP A 79 -5.86 -2.95 -29.96
C TRP A 79 -5.59 -1.99 -31.10
N ASP A 80 -6.24 -0.83 -31.10
CA ASP A 80 -6.04 0.19 -32.15
C ASP A 80 -4.53 0.43 -32.36
N GLY A 81 -3.99 -0.16 -33.42
CA GLY A 81 -2.59 -0.10 -33.83
C GLY A 81 -1.57 -0.96 -33.09
N PHE A 82 -1.95 -1.78 -32.10
CA PHE A 82 -1.03 -2.80 -31.55
C PHE A 82 -1.38 -4.18 -32.08
N SER A 83 -0.42 -4.84 -32.70
CA SER A 83 -0.59 -6.20 -33.22
C SER A 83 0.67 -7.01 -33.03
N PHE A 84 0.58 -8.34 -33.06
CA PHE A 84 1.77 -9.17 -33.11
C PHE A 84 2.20 -9.36 -34.57
N SER A 85 3.51 -9.40 -34.81
CA SER A 85 4.08 -9.78 -36.09
C SER A 85 3.59 -11.18 -36.50
N HIS A 86 3.65 -11.50 -37.80
CA HIS A 86 3.16 -12.78 -38.33
C HIS A 86 3.83 -14.02 -37.69
N ASP A 87 5.06 -13.88 -37.19
CA ASP A 87 5.82 -14.89 -36.47
C ASP A 87 5.64 -14.84 -34.93
N GLY A 88 4.81 -13.94 -34.42
CA GLY A 88 4.46 -13.79 -33.00
C GLY A 88 5.58 -13.25 -32.10
N LYS A 89 6.75 -12.89 -32.66
CA LYS A 89 7.94 -12.52 -31.88
C LYS A 89 7.99 -11.06 -31.47
N GLN A 90 7.28 -10.19 -32.18
CA GLN A 90 7.31 -8.75 -31.98
C GLN A 90 5.91 -8.19 -31.78
N LEU A 91 5.78 -7.30 -30.81
CA LEU A 91 4.64 -6.41 -30.66
C LEU A 91 4.87 -5.19 -31.56
N LEU A 92 4.10 -5.09 -32.62
CA LEU A 92 3.95 -3.91 -33.46
C LEU A 92 3.13 -2.88 -32.68
N THR A 93 3.55 -1.62 -32.72
CA THR A 93 2.84 -0.52 -32.05
C THR A 93 2.37 0.51 -33.09
N PRO A 94 1.37 1.35 -32.76
CA PRO A 94 0.88 2.38 -33.68
C PRO A 94 1.90 3.50 -33.90
N PHE A 95 2.96 3.55 -33.09
CA PHE A 95 3.96 4.60 -33.15
C PHE A 95 5.02 4.25 -34.19
N LYS A 96 5.32 5.21 -35.07
CA LYS A 96 6.25 5.03 -36.18
C LYS A 96 7.61 4.53 -35.65
N ASN A 97 8.09 3.41 -36.21
CA ASN A 97 9.36 2.75 -35.87
C ASN A 97 9.47 2.27 -34.41
N HIS A 98 8.36 2.04 -33.71
CA HIS A 98 8.37 1.41 -32.40
C HIS A 98 7.77 0.01 -32.50
N SER A 99 8.63 -0.98 -32.36
CA SER A 99 8.27 -2.39 -32.23
C SER A 99 9.04 -2.96 -31.06
N PHE A 100 8.42 -3.81 -30.26
CA PHE A 100 9.07 -4.43 -29.11
C PHE A 100 9.14 -5.93 -29.30
N THR A 101 10.32 -6.50 -29.12
CA THR A 101 10.48 -7.93 -28.88
C THR A 101 10.00 -8.29 -27.47
N ALA A 102 9.67 -9.57 -27.25
CA ALA A 102 9.24 -10.04 -25.93
C ALA A 102 10.26 -9.74 -24.81
N SER A 103 11.56 -9.82 -25.11
CA SER A 103 12.65 -9.49 -24.19
C SER A 103 12.70 -8.00 -23.84
N GLU A 104 12.47 -7.12 -24.81
CA GLU A 104 12.43 -5.67 -24.58
C GLU A 104 11.23 -5.25 -23.73
N LEU A 105 10.06 -5.87 -23.96
CA LEU A 105 8.89 -5.68 -23.11
C LEU A 105 9.13 -6.11 -21.67
N LEU A 106 9.76 -7.29 -21.47
CA LEU A 106 10.15 -7.78 -20.15
C LEU A 106 11.13 -6.83 -19.48
N LYS A 107 12.15 -6.35 -20.20
CA LYS A 107 13.10 -5.37 -19.69
C LYS A 107 12.40 -4.09 -19.23
N HIS A 108 11.50 -3.54 -20.05
CA HIS A 108 10.74 -2.35 -19.69
C HIS A 108 9.83 -2.56 -18.47
N PHE A 109 9.25 -3.76 -18.35
CA PHE A 109 8.45 -4.14 -17.19
C PHE A 109 9.31 -4.20 -15.92
N PHE A 110 10.46 -4.87 -15.98
CA PHE A 110 11.39 -4.98 -14.86
C PHE A 110 11.95 -3.62 -14.45
N ASP A 111 12.37 -2.78 -15.39
CA ASP A 111 12.85 -1.42 -15.11
C ASP A 111 11.78 -0.60 -14.36
N LYS A 112 10.51 -0.68 -14.78
CA LYS A 112 9.41 -0.03 -14.07
C LYS A 112 9.19 -0.60 -12.66
N GLN A 113 9.32 -1.91 -12.47
CA GLN A 113 9.19 -2.54 -11.14
C GLN A 113 10.36 -2.13 -10.23
N PHE A 114 11.60 -2.19 -10.72
CA PHE A 114 12.79 -1.76 -9.99
C PHE A 114 12.69 -0.29 -9.56
N HIS A 115 12.36 0.62 -10.48
CA HIS A 115 12.17 2.03 -10.12
C HIS A 115 11.05 2.25 -9.11
N ARG A 116 10.02 1.41 -9.11
CA ARG A 116 8.94 1.49 -8.12
C ARG A 116 9.40 1.02 -6.73
N ILE A 117 10.22 -0.02 -6.68
CA ILE A 117 10.85 -0.53 -5.46
C ILE A 117 11.84 0.50 -4.91
N ASP A 118 12.72 1.04 -5.75
CA ASP A 118 13.70 2.07 -5.36
C ASP A 118 13.01 3.31 -4.79
N ARG A 119 11.92 3.79 -5.39
CA ARG A 119 11.14 4.91 -4.84
C ARG A 119 10.55 4.60 -3.47
N ALA A 120 10.06 3.37 -3.27
CA ALA A 120 9.51 2.96 -1.98
C ALA A 120 10.60 2.85 -0.91
N GLN A 121 11.76 2.30 -1.26
CA GLN A 121 12.92 2.22 -0.37
C GLN A 121 13.46 3.60 -0.01
N ASN A 122 13.60 4.51 -0.99
CA ASN A 122 14.06 5.88 -0.74
C ASN A 122 13.09 6.67 0.16
N ARG A 123 11.78 6.46 0.03
CA ARG A 123 10.81 7.07 0.96
C ARG A 123 11.01 6.56 2.38
N LYS A 124 11.14 5.25 2.55
CA LYS A 124 11.38 4.64 3.87
C LYS A 124 12.70 5.12 4.48
N LEU A 125 13.75 5.26 3.66
CA LEU A 125 15.04 5.77 4.11
C LEU A 125 14.94 7.22 4.56
N ASN A 126 14.24 8.07 3.79
CA ASN A 126 14.02 9.46 4.16
C ASN A 126 13.23 9.58 5.47
N GLU A 127 12.18 8.79 5.65
CA GLU A 127 11.41 8.73 6.91
C GLU A 127 12.31 8.35 8.10
N GLN A 128 13.22 7.40 7.91
CA GLN A 128 14.20 7.01 8.95
C GLN A 128 15.19 8.14 9.26
N VAL A 129 15.75 8.78 8.24
CA VAL A 129 16.68 9.91 8.41
C VAL A 129 15.99 11.08 9.11
N GLU A 130 14.74 11.35 8.78
CA GLU A 130 13.95 12.42 9.39
C GLU A 130 13.59 12.10 10.85
N SER A 131 13.33 10.83 11.19
CA SER A 131 13.19 10.41 12.58
C SER A 131 14.48 10.57 13.40
N LEU A 132 15.64 10.25 12.82
CA LEU A 132 16.94 10.39 13.50
C LEU A 132 17.30 11.87 13.71
N ARG A 133 17.02 12.72 12.72
CA ARG A 133 17.21 14.18 12.86
C ARG A 133 16.38 14.77 13.99
N ASN A 134 15.13 14.31 14.14
CA ASN A 134 14.28 14.74 15.25
C ASN A 134 14.82 14.30 16.62
N GLU A 135 15.47 13.13 16.73
CA GLU A 135 16.09 12.70 17.98
C GLU A 135 17.35 13.53 18.31
N ASP A 136 18.19 13.81 17.33
CA ASP A 136 19.38 14.66 17.53
C ASP A 136 19.00 16.09 17.90
N GLU A 137 17.99 16.67 17.23
CA GLU A 137 17.47 17.99 17.54
C GLU A 137 16.81 18.02 18.93
N ALA A 138 16.04 16.99 19.30
CA ALA A 138 15.47 16.86 20.64
C ALA A 138 16.55 16.73 21.73
N ASN A 139 17.65 16.03 21.45
CA ASN A 139 18.77 15.90 22.38
C ASN A 139 19.55 17.21 22.52
N ALA A 140 19.73 17.96 21.44
CA ALA A 140 20.34 19.30 21.48
C ALA A 140 19.50 20.27 22.33
N ILE A 141 18.18 20.29 22.13
CA ILE A 141 17.23 21.11 22.91
C ILE A 141 17.28 20.72 24.40
N ARG A 142 17.33 19.42 24.72
CA ARG A 142 17.48 18.96 26.12
C ARG A 142 18.78 19.47 26.74
N GLY A 143 19.90 19.39 26.01
CA GLY A 143 21.19 19.89 26.48
C GLY A 143 21.17 21.39 26.79
N GLU A 144 20.50 22.20 25.95
CA GLU A 144 20.33 23.63 26.22
C GLU A 144 19.45 23.90 27.45
N ILE A 145 18.34 23.17 27.61
CA ILE A 145 17.45 23.30 28.76
C ILE A 145 18.20 22.96 30.05
N ASP A 146 19.00 21.89 30.07
CA ASP A 146 19.79 21.51 31.25
C ASP A 146 20.81 22.59 31.62
N LEU A 147 21.43 23.23 30.61
CA LEU A 147 22.34 24.35 30.82
C LEU A 147 21.61 25.59 31.38
N MET A 148 20.39 25.88 30.92
CA MET A 148 19.53 26.93 31.49
C MET A 148 19.15 26.62 32.95
N ILE A 149 18.84 25.37 33.27
CA ILE A 149 18.52 24.94 34.64
C ILE A 149 19.74 25.10 35.55
N ASP A 150 20.93 24.67 35.10
CA ASP A 150 22.15 24.79 35.89
C ASP A 150 22.54 26.25 36.13
N THR A 151 22.41 27.11 35.12
CA THR A 151 22.65 28.55 35.27
C THR A 151 21.64 29.22 36.21
N LEU A 152 20.35 28.84 36.16
CA LEU A 152 19.34 29.30 37.12
C LEU A 152 19.63 28.83 38.55
N ASN A 153 20.08 27.58 38.72
CA ASN A 153 20.49 27.07 40.03
C ASN A 153 21.69 27.83 40.57
N LYS A 154 22.71 28.12 39.75
CA LYS A 154 23.86 28.95 40.13
C LYS A 154 23.43 30.36 40.52
N LEU A 155 22.50 30.98 39.77
CA LEU A 155 21.94 32.29 40.08
C LEU A 155 21.17 32.31 41.41
N LYS A 156 20.37 31.27 41.69
CA LYS A 156 19.63 31.14 42.95
C LYS A 156 20.54 31.11 44.18
N HIS A 157 21.72 30.50 44.06
CA HIS A 157 22.72 30.42 45.13
C HIS A 157 23.74 31.57 45.07
N SER A 158 23.60 32.48 44.11
CA SER A 158 24.48 33.64 44.00
C SER A 158 24.19 34.63 45.13
N PRO A 159 25.22 35.16 45.81
CA PRO A 159 25.08 36.17 46.86
C PRO A 159 24.50 37.50 46.36
N ILE A 160 24.36 37.69 45.04
CA ILE A 160 23.68 38.84 44.43
C ILE A 160 22.15 38.76 44.63
N VAL A 161 21.59 37.55 44.65
CA VAL A 161 20.13 37.30 44.76
C VAL A 161 19.74 36.80 46.16
N ALA A 162 20.71 36.32 46.96
CA ALA A 162 20.46 35.93 48.34
C ALA A 162 19.92 37.13 49.16
N PRO A 163 18.79 36.98 49.88
CA PRO A 163 18.24 38.06 50.68
C PRO A 163 19.29 38.51 51.70
N LYS A 164 19.66 39.80 51.66
CA LYS A 164 20.62 40.43 52.58
C LYS A 164 20.31 40.02 54.01
N GLN A 165 21.10 39.10 54.57
CA GLN A 165 21.09 38.89 56.02
C GLN A 165 21.68 40.15 56.65
N VAL A 166 20.80 40.89 57.33
CA VAL A 166 21.08 42.14 58.02
C VAL A 166 22.06 41.86 59.15
N PHE A 167 23.34 42.21 58.96
CA PHE A 167 24.24 42.42 60.08
C PHE A 167 24.10 43.87 60.57
N SER A 168 23.18 44.12 61.50
CA SER A 168 23.17 45.34 62.29
C SER A 168 23.45 45.00 63.76
N LYS A 169 24.73 45.05 64.15
CA LYS A 169 25.07 45.32 65.56
C LYS A 169 25.28 46.82 65.70
N SER A 170 24.41 47.49 66.44
CA SER A 170 24.63 48.87 66.87
C SER A 170 25.75 48.91 67.91
N VAL A 171 26.77 49.74 67.66
CA VAL A 171 27.79 50.05 68.65
C VAL A 171 27.23 51.16 69.53
N ILE A 172 26.91 50.86 70.79
CA ILE A 172 26.60 51.88 71.79
C ILE A 172 27.92 52.47 72.26
N ARG A 173 28.13 53.77 72.03
CA ARG A 173 29.18 54.54 72.70
C ARG A 173 28.60 55.18 73.95
N LYS A 174 29.00 54.69 75.12
CA LYS A 174 29.18 55.47 76.35
C LYS A 174 30.38 54.90 77.10
#